data_AF-A0A2V8M3B8-F1
#
_entry.id   AF-A0A2V8M3B8-F1
#
_cell.length_a   1.000
_cell.length_b   1.000
_cell.length_c   1.000
_cell.angle_alpha   90.00
_cell.angle_beta   90.00
_cell.angle_gamma   90.00
#
_symmetry.space_group_name_H-M   'P 1'
#
loop_
_entity.id
_entity.type
_entity.pdbx_description
1 polymer ?
#
loop_
_entity_poly.entity_id
_entity_poly.type
_entity_poly.pdbx_seq_one_letter_code
_entity_poly.pdbx_strand_id
1 'polypeptide(L)' 'YVDHLHEHFIFPVVMKNGRYVPPLDPGYSIEMKPESLDYYEFPNGAAWKG' A
#
# COMPACT_ATOMS: atom_id res chain seq x y z
N TYR A 1 0.01 -14.25 4.12
CA TYR A 1 -0.19 -12.80 4.22
C TYR A 1 1.12 -12.24 4.68
N VAL A 2 1.83 -11.60 3.76
CA VAL A 2 3.11 -10.95 4.07
C VAL A 2 2.72 -9.48 4.25
N ASP A 3 2.83 -8.97 5.47
CA ASP A 3 2.35 -7.63 5.85
C ASP A 3 3.23 -6.50 5.29
N HIS A 4 4.31 -6.85 4.59
CA HIS A 4 5.23 -5.87 4.05
C HIS A 4 4.59 -5.11 2.89
N LEU A 5 4.51 -3.79 3.02
CA LEU A 5 4.12 -2.78 2.02
C LEU A 5 2.63 -2.50 1.87
N HIS A 6 1.75 -3.23 2.58
CA HIS A 6 0.31 -2.96 2.55
C HIS A 6 -0.04 -1.59 3.16
N GLU A 7 0.80 -1.10 4.08
CA GLU A 7 0.66 0.20 4.71
C GLU A 7 0.70 1.38 3.74
N HIS A 8 1.24 1.17 2.53
CA HIS A 8 1.38 2.22 1.51
C HIS A 8 0.15 2.34 0.60
N PHE A 9 -0.85 1.46 0.71
CA PHE A 9 -2.07 1.51 -0.09
C PHE A 9 -3.23 2.15 0.66
N ILE A 10 -4.11 2.85 -0.07
CA ILE A 10 -5.32 3.47 0.49
C ILE A 10 -6.34 2.39 0.86
N PHE A 11 -6.45 1.35 0.04
CA PHE A 11 -7.35 0.21 0.25
C PHE A 11 -6.54 -1.07 0.41
N PRO A 12 -5.92 -1.31 1.58
CA PRO A 12 -5.13 -2.51 1.81
C PRO A 12 -6.02 -3.77 1.81
N VAL A 13 -5.43 -4.91 1.48
CA VAL A 13 -6.09 -6.20 1.61
C VAL A 13 -6.53 -6.44 3.05
N VAL A 14 -7.82 -6.76 3.23
CA VAL A 14 -8.35 -7.18 4.53
C VAL A 14 -8.45 -8.71 4.59
N MET A 15 -7.82 -9.29 5.60
CA MET A 15 -7.92 -10.72 5.91
C MET A 15 -8.81 -10.92 7.15
N LYS A 16 -9.77 -11.84 7.08
CA LYS A 16 -10.61 -12.24 8.21
C LYS A 16 -10.64 -13.76 8.33
N ASN A 17 -10.25 -14.30 9.48
CA ASN A 17 -10.19 -15.75 9.74
C ASN A 17 -9.42 -16.52 8.65
N GLY A 18 -8.30 -15.97 8.18
CA GLY A 18 -7.46 -16.57 7.14
C GLY A 18 -8.03 -16.50 5.72
N ARG A 19 -9.07 -15.69 5.48
CA ARG A 19 -9.70 -15.52 4.17
C ARG A 19 -9.65 -14.07 3.71
N TYR A 20 -9.45 -13.87 2.41
CA TYR A 20 -9.55 -12.56 1.77
C TYR A 20 -10.99 -12.04 1.86
N VAL A 21 -11.13 -10.79 2.29
CA VAL A 21 -12.40 -10.07 2.25
C VAL A 21 -12.40 -9.23 0.97
N PRO A 22 -13.42 -9.35 0.10
CA PRO A 22 -13.53 -8.50 -1.08
C PRO A 22 -13.63 -7.02 -0.69
N PRO A 23 -12.92 -6.11 -1.38
CA PRO A 23 -13.05 -4.68 -1.14
C PRO A 23 -14.47 -4.20 -1.49
N LEU A 24 -14.97 -3.23 -0.71
CA LEU A 24 -16.28 -2.60 -0.94
C LEU A 24 -16.16 -1.32 -1.77
N ASP A 25 -14.96 -0.73 -1.81
CA ASP A 25 -14.67 0.48 -2.56
C ASP A 25 -14.51 0.18 -4.07
N PRO A 26 -14.96 1.07 -4.95
CA PRO A 26 -14.79 0.91 -6.38
C PRO A 26 -13.31 0.99 -6.79
N GLY A 27 -12.93 0.19 -7.79
CA GLY A 27 -11.59 0.20 -8.36
C GLY A 27 -10.81 -1.09 -8.10
N TYR A 28 -9.50 -1.04 -8.33
CA TYR A 28 -8.65 -2.23 -8.29
C TYR A 28 -7.72 -2.29 -7.06
N SER A 29 -7.97 -1.43 -6.06
CA SER A 29 -7.17 -1.35 -4.81
C SER A 29 -5.67 -1.09 -5.03
N ILE A 30 -5.31 -0.47 -6.15
CA ILE A 30 -3.91 -0.16 -6.52
C ILE A 30 -3.45 1.24 -6.10
N GLU A 31 -4.34 2.04 -5.52
CA GLU A 31 -4.04 3.42 -5.15
C GLU A 31 -3.10 3.46 -3.94
N MET A 32 -1.95 4.11 -4.12
CA MET A 32 -0.96 4.32 -3.07
C MET A 32 -1.16 5.67 -2.39
N LYS A 33 -0.80 5.73 -1.10
CA LYS A 33 -0.80 6.97 -0.31
C LYS A 33 0.24 7.95 -0.89
N PRO A 34 -0.12 9.22 -1.13
CA PRO A 34 0.81 10.23 -1.67
C PRO A 34 2.11 10.33 -0.87
N GLU A 35 2.04 10.24 0.46
CA GLU A 35 3.22 10.32 1.34
C GLU A 35 4.19 9.15 1.12
N SER A 36 3.66 7.98 0.75
CA SER A 36 4.48 6.81 0.43
C SER A 36 5.17 6.98 -0.93
N LEU A 37 4.49 7.59 -1.90
CA LEU A 37 5.11 7.93 -3.17
C LEU A 37 6.25 8.93 -2.95
N ASP A 38 6.00 10.04 -2.26
CA ASP A 38 7.00 11.10 -2.03
C ASP A 38 8.23 10.58 -1.25
N TYR A 39 8.03 9.72 -0.24
CA TYR A 39 9.13 9.24 0.59
C TYR A 39 10.01 8.20 -0.12
N TYR A 40 9.39 7.31 -0.91
CA TYR A 40 10.07 6.17 -1.53
C TYR A 40 10.33 6.33 -3.04
N GLU A 41 9.97 7.46 -3.64
CA GLU A 41 10.25 7.75 -5.05
C GLU A 41 11.74 7.59 -5.35
N PHE A 42 12.10 6.70 -6.27
CA PHE A 42 13.49 6.58 -6.69
C PHE A 42 13.80 7.59 -7.82
N PRO A 43 14.95 8.29 -7.80
CA PRO A 43 16.03 8.28 -6.80
C PRO A 43 15.93 9.39 -5.74
N ASN A 44 14.88 10.21 -5.80
CA ASN A 44 14.84 11.50 -5.09
C ASN A 44 14.24 11.44 -3.68
N GLY A 45 13.51 10.38 -3.39
CA GLY A 45 12.82 10.12 -2.13
C GLY A 45 13.81 10.03 -0.97
N ALA A 46 13.34 10.41 0.22
CA ALA A 46 14.15 10.44 1.43
C ALA A 46 14.78 9.06 1.74
N ALA A 47 14.09 7.96 1.39
CA ALA A 47 14.61 6.60 1.56
C ALA A 47 15.91 6.33 0.77
N TRP A 48 16.16 7.08 -0.31
CA TRP A 48 17.28 6.85 -1.23
C TRP A 48 18.42 7.87 -1.07
N LYS A 49 18.20 8.93 -0.28
CA LYS A 49 19.21 9.92 0.08
C LYS A 49 20.03 9.40 1.25
N GLY A 50 21.02 8.56 0.93
CA GLY A 50 22.08 8.11 1.84
C GLY A 50 23.22 9.11 1.96
#